data_AF-A0A6J2CYC3-F1
#
_entry.id   AF-A0A6J2CYC3-F1
#
_cell.length_a   1.000
_cell.length_b   1.000
_cell.length_c   1.000
_cell.angle_alpha   90.00
_cell.angle_beta   90.00
_cell.angle_gamma   90.00
#
_symmetry.space_group_name_H-M   'P 1'
#
loop_
_entity.id
_entity.type
_entity.pdbx_description
1 polymer ?
#
loop_
_entity_poly.entity_id
_entity_poly.type
_entity_poly.pdbx_seq_one_letter_code
_entity_poly.pdbx_strand_id
1 'polypeptide(L)'
;MASQELALKLQRRLQWEEAEEGRPQPAPRAFAALELESESPAWAPTACADAELSAQLTRRLDINQGTARPRRCKVFNPYTEFPEFSRRLIKDLESKFKLYDAGRDGFIDLMELKLMMEKLGAPQTHLGLKNMIKEVDEDFDGQLSFREVQALSCASKFEAELKAEQDERKQEEEKRRLRQAAFRELKAAFST
;
A
#
# COMPACT_ATOMS: atom_id res chain seq x y z
N MET A 1 37.18 -15.05 -16.64
CA MET A 1 37.45 -13.90 -15.75
C MET A 1 36.77 -14.04 -14.39
N ALA A 2 35.47 -14.34 -14.29
CA ALA A 2 34.76 -14.43 -12.99
C ALA A 2 35.21 -15.60 -12.07
N SER A 3 35.68 -16.71 -12.63
CA SER A 3 36.15 -17.88 -11.87
C SER A 3 37.51 -17.67 -11.18
N GLN A 4 38.35 -16.79 -11.72
CA GLN A 4 39.67 -16.47 -11.15
C GLN A 4 39.57 -15.56 -9.91
N GLU A 5 38.65 -14.59 -9.91
CA GLU A 5 38.41 -13.75 -8.73
C GLU A 5 37.83 -14.55 -7.55
N LEU A 6 37.00 -15.55 -7.86
CA LEU A 6 36.38 -16.41 -6.85
C LEU A 6 37.44 -17.34 -6.22
N ALA A 7 38.34 -17.90 -7.05
CA ALA A 7 39.48 -18.68 -6.57
C ALA A 7 40.40 -17.87 -5.64
N LEU A 8 40.73 -16.62 -6.01
CA LEU A 8 41.56 -15.74 -5.17
C LEU A 8 40.89 -15.35 -3.85
N LYS A 9 39.56 -15.14 -3.85
CA LYS A 9 38.80 -14.84 -2.63
C LYS A 9 38.74 -16.04 -1.68
N LEU A 10 38.63 -17.26 -2.19
CA LEU A 10 38.67 -18.49 -1.39
C LEU A 10 40.05 -18.74 -0.81
N GLN A 11 41.11 -18.52 -1.61
CA GLN A 11 42.49 -18.73 -1.19
C GLN A 11 42.91 -17.79 -0.06
N ARG A 12 42.41 -16.54 -0.06
CA ARG A 12 42.62 -15.58 1.05
C ARG A 12 41.95 -16.03 2.36
N ARG A 13 40.82 -16.75 2.30
CA ARG A 13 40.15 -17.26 3.51
C ARG A 13 40.83 -18.48 4.10
N LEU A 14 41.36 -19.37 3.27
CA LEU A 14 42.13 -20.54 3.72
C LEU A 14 43.42 -20.12 4.46
N GLN A 15 44.08 -19.05 4.00
CA GLN A 15 45.25 -18.47 4.69
C GLN A 15 44.93 -17.92 6.09
N TRP A 16 43.66 -17.63 6.41
CA TRP A 16 43.25 -17.21 7.76
C TRP A 16 43.00 -18.39 8.70
N GLU A 17 42.64 -19.57 8.19
CA GLU A 17 42.50 -20.77 9.03
C GLU A 17 43.87 -21.39 9.40
N GLU A 18 44.87 -21.33 8.52
CA GLU A 18 46.23 -21.83 8.84
C GLU A 18 47.00 -20.93 9.85
N ALA A 19 46.57 -19.69 10.04
CA ALA A 19 47.18 -18.77 11.01
C ALA A 19 46.69 -18.98 12.46
N GLU A 20 45.66 -19.82 12.67
CA GLU A 20 45.11 -20.13 13.99
C GLU A 20 45.55 -21.50 14.55
N GLU A 21 46.45 -22.22 13.87
CA GLU A 21 47.01 -23.49 14.33
C GLU A 21 48.30 -23.32 15.16
N GLY A 22 48.23 -22.42 16.15
CA GLY A 22 49.40 -21.99 16.94
C GLY A 22 49.10 -21.59 18.38
N ARG A 23 48.08 -22.15 19.03
CA ARG A 23 47.81 -21.95 20.47
C ARG A 23 47.78 -23.30 21.19
N PRO A 24 48.48 -23.45 22.34
CA PRO A 24 48.78 -24.77 22.91
C PRO A 24 47.54 -25.44 23.49
N GLN A 25 47.45 -26.76 23.26
CA GLN A 25 46.42 -27.63 23.84
C GLN A 25 46.54 -27.67 25.38
N PRO A 26 45.44 -27.55 26.15
CA PRO A 26 45.47 -27.90 27.55
C PRO A 26 45.38 -29.42 27.72
N ALA A 27 46.35 -29.98 28.45
CA ALA A 27 46.49 -31.41 28.74
C ALA A 27 45.24 -32.03 29.42
N PRO A 28 45.00 -33.34 29.26
CA PRO A 28 43.88 -34.01 29.91
C PRO A 28 44.18 -34.19 31.40
N ARG A 29 43.42 -33.50 32.26
CA ARG A 29 43.41 -33.77 33.70
C ARG A 29 42.28 -34.74 34.03
N ALA A 30 42.66 -35.72 34.85
CA ALA A 30 41.92 -36.93 35.16
C ALA A 30 40.49 -36.68 35.67
N PHE A 31 39.59 -37.57 35.23
CA PHE A 31 38.27 -37.77 35.81
C PHE A 31 38.39 -38.04 37.32
N ALA A 32 37.87 -37.12 38.13
CA ALA A 32 37.49 -37.39 39.50
C ALA A 32 36.03 -36.94 39.65
N ALA A 33 35.16 -37.92 39.86
CA ALA A 33 33.74 -37.75 40.14
C ALA A 33 33.54 -36.91 41.40
N LEU A 34 32.69 -35.88 41.32
CA LEU A 34 32.00 -35.29 42.46
C LEU A 34 30.75 -34.56 41.95
N GLU A 35 29.61 -35.13 42.31
CA GLU A 35 28.30 -34.49 42.29
C GLU A 35 28.35 -33.21 43.15
N LEU A 36 27.96 -32.06 42.61
CA LEU A 36 27.47 -30.93 43.43
C LEU A 36 26.71 -29.91 42.58
N GLU A 37 25.62 -29.44 43.18
CA GLU A 37 24.55 -28.63 42.60
C GLU A 37 24.97 -27.21 42.16
N SER A 38 24.15 -26.64 41.27
CA SER A 38 23.88 -25.21 41.02
C SER A 38 25.05 -24.21 40.94
N GLU A 39 25.33 -23.69 39.73
CA GLU A 39 25.33 -22.26 39.38
C GLU A 39 25.69 -22.06 37.88
N SER A 40 25.10 -21.05 37.26
CA SER A 40 24.96 -20.84 35.80
C SER A 40 26.24 -20.46 35.04
N PRO A 41 26.29 -20.60 33.69
CA PRO A 41 27.00 -19.64 32.85
C PRO A 41 25.99 -18.73 32.15
N ALA A 42 26.02 -17.46 32.51
CA ALA A 42 25.25 -16.38 31.93
C ALA A 42 25.74 -16.05 30.50
N TRP A 43 25.24 -16.78 29.50
CA TRP A 43 25.00 -16.21 28.17
C TRP A 43 23.89 -17.02 27.50
N ALA A 44 22.64 -16.65 27.76
CA ALA A 44 21.56 -17.09 26.90
C ALA A 44 21.68 -16.29 25.60
N PRO A 45 21.94 -16.90 24.43
CA PRO A 45 21.75 -16.20 23.17
C PRO A 45 20.26 -15.94 23.07
N THR A 46 19.88 -14.71 22.72
CA THR A 46 18.49 -14.30 22.56
C THR A 46 17.83 -15.17 21.48
N ALA A 47 17.20 -16.27 21.88
CA ALA A 47 16.66 -17.32 20.99
C ALA A 47 15.66 -16.80 19.93
N CYS A 48 15.22 -15.55 20.07
CA CYS A 48 14.35 -14.88 19.13
C CYS A 48 15.10 -14.35 17.88
N ALA A 49 16.37 -13.93 18.00
CA ALA A 49 17.11 -13.36 16.87
C ALA A 49 17.58 -14.42 15.86
N ASP A 50 18.00 -15.59 16.33
CA ASP A 50 18.40 -16.73 15.48
C ASP A 50 17.22 -17.33 14.72
N ALA A 51 16.03 -17.36 15.34
CA ALA A 51 14.82 -17.87 14.71
C ALA A 51 14.37 -16.99 13.53
N GLU A 52 14.46 -15.66 13.66
CA GLU A 52 14.08 -14.75 12.57
C GLU A 52 15.09 -14.77 11.42
N LEU A 53 16.40 -14.82 11.73
CA LEU A 53 17.46 -14.90 10.74
C LEU A 53 17.43 -16.22 9.98
N SER A 54 17.24 -17.34 10.68
CA SER A 54 17.09 -18.66 10.05
C SER A 54 15.85 -18.72 9.15
N ALA A 55 14.71 -18.18 9.58
CA ALA A 55 13.51 -18.09 8.75
C ALA A 55 13.73 -17.23 7.48
N GLN A 56 14.46 -16.11 7.59
CA GLN A 56 14.82 -15.29 6.44
C GLN A 56 15.75 -16.01 5.45
N LEU A 57 16.74 -16.75 5.95
CA LEU A 57 17.68 -17.50 5.12
C LEU A 57 17.02 -18.67 4.41
N THR A 58 16.18 -19.44 5.10
CA THR A 58 15.39 -20.54 4.52
C THR A 58 14.50 -20.01 3.40
N ARG A 59 13.77 -18.91 3.65
CA ARG A 59 12.92 -18.28 2.63
C ARG A 59 13.72 -17.79 1.41
N ARG A 60 14.93 -17.28 1.61
CA ARG A 60 15.82 -16.88 0.50
C ARG A 60 16.28 -18.09 -0.32
N LEU A 61 16.62 -19.19 0.33
CA LEU A 61 17.01 -20.45 -0.33
C LEU A 61 15.85 -21.01 -1.15
N ASP A 62 14.64 -21.02 -0.59
CA ASP A 62 13.45 -21.51 -1.29
C ASP A 62 13.16 -20.72 -2.58
N ILE A 63 13.41 -19.40 -2.56
CA ILE A 63 13.28 -18.57 -3.76
C ILE A 63 14.33 -18.94 -4.81
N ASN A 64 15.58 -19.19 -4.39
CA ASN A 64 16.66 -19.56 -5.30
C ASN A 64 16.49 -20.97 -5.88
N GLN A 65 15.91 -21.89 -5.11
CA GLN A 65 15.60 -23.25 -5.53
C GLN A 65 14.27 -23.35 -6.31
N GLY A 66 13.52 -22.26 -6.41
CA GLY A 66 12.25 -22.18 -7.13
C GLY A 66 11.06 -22.83 -6.42
N THR A 67 11.24 -23.29 -5.17
CA THR A 67 10.18 -23.85 -4.32
C THR A 67 9.26 -22.77 -3.75
N ALA A 68 9.77 -21.54 -3.57
CA ALA A 68 8.97 -20.38 -3.22
C ALA A 68 9.03 -19.29 -4.30
N ARG A 69 7.89 -18.68 -4.64
CA ARG A 69 7.87 -17.50 -5.51
C ARG A 69 8.28 -16.25 -4.72
N PRO A 70 9.06 -15.32 -5.31
CA PRO A 70 9.24 -14.01 -4.72
C PRO A 70 7.88 -13.41 -4.42
N ARG A 71 7.70 -12.80 -3.24
CA ARG A 71 6.49 -12.01 -3.00
C ARG A 71 6.47 -10.90 -4.05
N ARG A 72 5.54 -11.00 -5.00
CA ARG A 72 5.24 -9.91 -5.90
C ARG A 72 4.50 -8.86 -5.07
N CYS A 73 5.23 -8.04 -4.34
CA CYS A 73 4.73 -6.73 -4.00
C CYS A 73 4.64 -6.00 -5.34
N LYS A 74 3.51 -6.11 -6.04
CA LYS A 74 3.15 -5.14 -7.06
C LYS A 74 3.04 -3.84 -6.29
N VAL A 75 4.06 -3.01 -6.38
CA VAL A 75 3.99 -1.65 -5.87
C VAL A 75 2.83 -1.02 -6.62
N PHE A 76 1.70 -0.86 -5.94
CA PHE A 76 0.51 -0.28 -6.53
C PHE A 76 0.86 1.12 -6.99
N ASN A 77 0.77 1.36 -8.30
CA ASN A 77 0.97 2.67 -8.86
C ASN A 77 -0.38 3.16 -9.41
N PRO A 78 -1.08 4.04 -8.67
CA PRO A 78 -2.41 4.49 -9.05
C PRO A 78 -2.43 5.18 -10.42
N TYR A 79 -1.31 5.75 -10.85
CA TYR A 79 -1.22 6.46 -12.13
C TYR A 79 -1.11 5.54 -13.36
N THR A 80 -0.85 4.25 -13.17
CA THR A 80 -0.68 3.29 -14.28
C THR A 80 -1.80 2.27 -14.38
N GLU A 81 -2.49 1.97 -13.28
CA GLU A 81 -3.61 1.02 -13.30
C GLU A 81 -4.90 1.63 -13.85
N PHE A 82 -5.08 2.95 -13.69
CA PHE A 82 -6.27 3.66 -14.16
C PHE A 82 -5.88 4.83 -15.06
N PRO A 83 -5.59 4.58 -16.36
CA PRO A 83 -5.28 5.64 -17.31
C PRO A 83 -6.48 6.58 -17.58
N GLU A 84 -7.67 6.14 -17.21
CA GLU A 84 -8.93 6.87 -17.37
C GLU A 84 -8.99 8.09 -16.45
N PHE A 85 -8.26 8.05 -15.33
CA PHE A 85 -8.19 9.16 -14.39
C PHE A 85 -7.04 10.11 -14.73
N SER A 86 -7.37 11.39 -14.88
CA SER A 86 -6.37 12.45 -14.90
C SER A 86 -5.58 12.44 -13.59
N ARG A 87 -4.28 12.75 -13.65
CA ARG A 87 -3.43 12.89 -12.45
C ARG A 87 -4.00 13.86 -11.42
N ARG A 88 -4.81 14.83 -11.85
CA ARG A 88 -5.52 15.77 -10.94
C ARG A 88 -6.61 15.04 -10.17
N LEU A 89 -7.45 14.27 -10.84
CA LEU A 89 -8.52 13.50 -10.23
C LEU A 89 -7.97 12.46 -9.24
N ILE A 90 -6.87 11.78 -9.58
CA ILE A 90 -6.22 10.84 -8.66
C ILE A 90 -5.78 11.55 -7.37
N LYS A 91 -5.22 12.76 -7.48
CA LYS A 91 -4.84 13.57 -6.30
C LYS A 91 -6.05 14.07 -5.50
N ASP A 92 -7.14 14.42 -6.18
CA ASP A 92 -8.37 14.84 -5.52
C ASP A 92 -9.02 13.68 -4.77
N LEU A 93 -9.04 12.49 -5.36
CA LEU A 93 -9.48 11.25 -4.72
C LEU A 93 -8.58 10.90 -3.54
N GLU A 94 -7.25 11.02 -3.68
CA GLU A 94 -6.31 10.81 -2.58
C GLU A 94 -6.54 11.80 -1.42
N SER A 95 -6.82 13.06 -1.74
CA SER A 95 -7.09 14.09 -0.74
C SER A 95 -8.43 13.86 -0.03
N LYS A 96 -9.45 13.44 -0.77
CA LYS A 96 -10.76 13.05 -0.20
C LYS A 96 -10.62 11.80 0.66
N PHE A 97 -9.90 10.79 0.20
CA PHE A 97 -9.63 9.57 0.95
C PHE A 97 -9.04 9.89 2.32
N LYS A 98 -7.97 10.69 2.35
CA LYS A 98 -7.32 11.15 3.60
C LYS A 98 -8.19 12.04 4.47
N LEU A 99 -9.23 12.66 3.92
CA LEU A 99 -10.16 13.49 4.68
C LEU A 99 -11.18 12.64 5.46
N TYR A 100 -11.58 11.50 4.90
CA TYR A 100 -12.61 10.63 5.47
C TYR A 100 -12.05 9.44 6.26
N ASP A 101 -10.81 9.03 5.96
CA ASP A 101 -10.03 8.11 6.80
C ASP A 101 -9.66 8.80 8.12
N ALA A 102 -10.52 8.62 9.12
CA ALA A 102 -10.33 9.17 10.46
C ALA A 102 -9.30 8.34 11.26
N GLY A 103 -9.25 7.03 10.98
CA GLY A 103 -8.30 6.09 11.58
C GLY A 103 -6.85 6.31 11.16
N ARG A 104 -6.63 6.91 9.98
CA ARG A 104 -5.33 6.95 9.27
C ARG A 104 -4.70 5.58 9.15
N ASP A 105 -5.53 4.55 8.99
CA ASP A 105 -5.08 3.18 8.77
C ASP A 105 -4.89 2.88 7.27
N GLY A 106 -5.32 3.80 6.39
CA GLY A 106 -5.20 3.64 4.95
C GLY A 106 -6.35 2.85 4.34
N PHE A 107 -7.44 2.66 5.08
CA PHE A 107 -8.67 2.02 4.65
C PHE A 107 -9.87 2.92 4.96
N ILE A 108 -11.01 2.68 4.30
CA ILE A 108 -12.27 3.33 4.63
C ILE A 108 -13.26 2.28 5.10
N ASP A 109 -13.66 2.40 6.36
CA ASP A 109 -14.67 1.54 6.97
C ASP A 109 -16.08 1.89 6.50
N LEU A 110 -17.03 0.98 6.74
CA LEU A 110 -18.45 1.22 6.47
C LEU A 110 -18.99 2.49 7.18
N MET A 111 -18.49 2.80 8.38
CA MET A 111 -18.91 4.00 9.11
C MET A 111 -18.32 5.28 8.51
N GLU A 112 -17.07 5.22 8.04
CA GLU A 112 -16.40 6.35 7.39
C GLU A 112 -16.99 6.59 5.99
N LEU A 113 -17.32 5.52 5.26
CA LEU A 113 -18.04 5.58 3.99
C LEU A 113 -19.43 6.21 4.18
N LYS A 114 -20.13 5.88 5.28
CA LYS A 114 -21.41 6.50 5.63
C LYS A 114 -21.24 8.01 5.84
N LEU A 115 -20.25 8.41 6.64
CA LEU A 115 -19.97 9.83 6.87
C LEU A 115 -19.60 10.56 5.57
N MET A 116 -18.80 9.93 4.71
CA MET A 116 -18.45 10.45 3.40
C MET A 116 -19.71 10.74 2.56
N MET A 117 -20.64 9.77 2.48
CA MET A 117 -21.90 9.93 1.72
C MET A 117 -22.81 11.02 2.32
N GLU A 118 -22.84 11.17 3.63
CA GLU A 118 -23.56 12.27 4.29
C GLU A 118 -22.95 13.64 3.97
N LYS A 119 -21.62 13.75 3.95
CA LYS A 119 -20.92 15.01 3.59
C LYS A 119 -21.07 15.39 2.12
N LEU A 120 -21.27 14.40 1.27
CA LEU A 120 -21.54 14.57 -0.16
C LEU A 120 -23.01 14.88 -0.46
N GLY A 121 -23.89 14.85 0.55
CA GLY A 121 -25.31 15.19 0.39
C GLY A 121 -26.17 14.05 -0.19
N ALA A 122 -25.62 12.85 -0.34
CA ALA A 122 -26.30 11.69 -0.89
C ALA A 122 -26.32 10.52 0.12
N PRO A 123 -27.03 10.65 1.25
CA PRO A 123 -27.06 9.61 2.28
C PRO A 123 -27.66 8.32 1.71
N GLN A 124 -26.95 7.21 1.92
CA GLN A 124 -27.38 5.88 1.51
C GLN A 124 -27.82 5.05 2.73
N THR A 125 -28.67 4.04 2.48
CA THR A 125 -29.04 3.08 3.52
C THR A 125 -27.85 2.19 3.89
N HIS A 126 -27.82 1.67 5.12
CA HIS A 126 -26.77 0.74 5.55
C HIS A 126 -26.64 -0.47 4.63
N LEU A 127 -27.75 -0.99 4.10
CA LEU A 127 -27.74 -2.09 3.15
C LEU A 127 -27.15 -1.66 1.80
N GLY A 128 -27.49 -0.45 1.33
CA GLY A 128 -26.90 0.14 0.12
C GLY A 128 -25.39 0.30 0.23
N LEU A 129 -24.90 0.87 1.34
CA LEU A 129 -23.47 1.00 1.62
C LEU A 129 -22.76 -0.34 1.63
N LYS A 130 -23.35 -1.35 2.27
CA LYS A 130 -22.77 -2.71 2.32
C LYS A 130 -22.73 -3.37 0.93
N ASN A 131 -23.72 -3.11 0.08
CA ASN A 131 -23.71 -3.60 -1.29
C ASN A 131 -22.64 -2.87 -2.13
N MET A 132 -22.49 -1.55 -1.96
CA MET A 132 -21.44 -0.78 -2.64
C MET A 132 -20.04 -1.27 -2.29
N ILE A 133 -19.79 -1.57 -1.01
CA ILE A 133 -18.51 -2.15 -0.58
C ILE A 133 -18.34 -3.50 -1.26
N LYS A 134 -19.32 -4.41 -1.14
CA LYS A 134 -19.26 -5.76 -1.74
C LYS A 134 -19.03 -5.79 -3.26
N GLU A 135 -19.43 -4.76 -3.99
CA GLU A 135 -19.25 -4.69 -5.45
C GLU A 135 -17.80 -4.38 -5.84
N VAL A 136 -17.04 -3.75 -4.94
CA VAL A 136 -15.71 -3.19 -5.25
C VAL A 136 -14.61 -3.78 -4.38
N ASP A 137 -14.97 -4.32 -3.23
CA ASP A 137 -14.12 -5.08 -2.30
C ASP A 137 -13.66 -6.38 -2.99
N GLU A 138 -12.41 -6.39 -3.47
CA GLU A 138 -11.82 -7.53 -4.20
C GLU A 138 -11.16 -8.53 -3.25
N ASP A 139 -10.69 -8.08 -2.09
CA ASP A 139 -10.00 -8.90 -1.09
C ASP A 139 -10.90 -9.39 0.06
N PHE A 140 -12.16 -8.96 0.07
CA PHE A 140 -13.21 -9.30 1.03
C PHE A 140 -12.84 -8.98 2.47
N ASP A 141 -12.07 -7.90 2.68
CA ASP A 141 -11.70 -7.45 4.02
C ASP A 141 -12.82 -6.63 4.71
N GLY A 142 -13.84 -6.21 3.94
CA GLY A 142 -14.97 -5.43 4.43
C GLY A 142 -14.64 -3.96 4.68
N GLN A 143 -13.44 -3.52 4.31
CA GLN A 143 -12.96 -2.15 4.28
C GLN A 143 -12.71 -1.76 2.81
N LEU A 144 -12.39 -0.50 2.54
CA LEU A 144 -12.05 -0.06 1.18
C LEU A 144 -10.65 0.51 1.14
N SER A 145 -9.75 -0.17 0.42
CA SER A 145 -8.43 0.35 0.12
C SER A 145 -8.48 1.51 -0.87
N PHE A 146 -7.43 2.32 -0.95
CA PHE A 146 -7.37 3.43 -1.92
C PHE A 146 -7.57 2.99 -3.37
N ARG A 147 -7.13 1.77 -3.74
CA ARG A 147 -7.33 1.19 -5.07
C ARG A 147 -8.82 0.94 -5.35
N GLU A 148 -9.53 0.38 -4.37
CA GLU A 148 -10.94 0.06 -4.47
C GLU A 148 -11.81 1.32 -4.43
N VAL A 149 -11.45 2.33 -3.63
CA VAL A 149 -12.13 3.63 -3.68
C VAL A 149 -12.01 4.29 -5.06
N GLN A 150 -10.88 4.08 -5.76
CA GLN A 150 -10.68 4.57 -7.11
C GLN A 150 -11.61 3.84 -8.11
N ALA A 151 -11.72 2.52 -7.98
CA ALA A 151 -12.66 1.71 -8.75
C ALA A 151 -14.13 2.07 -8.44
N LEU A 152 -14.46 2.33 -7.17
CA LEU A 152 -15.79 2.77 -6.74
C LEU A 152 -16.14 4.14 -7.30
N SER A 153 -15.16 5.04 -7.40
CA SER A 153 -15.32 6.35 -8.04
C SER A 153 -15.52 6.24 -9.56
N CYS A 154 -14.97 5.20 -10.19
CA CYS A 154 -15.20 4.89 -11.61
C CYS A 154 -16.59 4.27 -11.83
N ALA A 155 -16.98 3.34 -10.96
CA ALA A 155 -18.23 2.60 -11.07
C ALA A 155 -19.44 3.43 -10.65
N SER A 156 -19.25 4.35 -9.69
CA SER A 156 -20.34 5.20 -9.21
C SER A 156 -20.65 6.33 -10.17
N LYS A 157 -21.94 6.68 -10.21
CA LYS A 157 -22.54 7.88 -10.85
C LYS A 157 -22.00 9.22 -10.32
N PHE A 158 -20.92 9.19 -9.54
CA PHE A 158 -20.29 10.32 -8.88
C PHE A 158 -19.69 11.33 -9.88
N GLU A 159 -19.15 10.85 -11.01
CA GLU A 159 -18.78 11.73 -12.11
C GLU A 159 -20.00 12.28 -12.86
N ALA A 160 -21.08 11.50 -12.96
CA ALA A 160 -22.27 11.91 -13.71
C ALA A 160 -23.01 13.07 -13.03
N GLU A 161 -23.07 13.07 -11.70
CA GLU A 161 -23.74 14.11 -10.91
C GLU A 161 -22.90 15.40 -10.84
N LEU A 162 -21.58 15.28 -10.68
CA LEU A 162 -20.65 16.44 -10.77
C LEU A 162 -20.61 17.06 -12.17
N LYS A 163 -20.74 16.26 -13.24
CA LYS A 163 -20.90 16.77 -14.61
C LYS A 163 -22.23 17.48 -14.80
N ALA A 164 -23.32 16.88 -14.30
CA ALA A 164 -24.66 17.44 -14.44
C ALA A 164 -24.75 18.85 -13.82
N GLU A 165 -24.20 19.05 -12.62
CA GLU A 165 -24.22 20.37 -11.96
C GLU A 165 -23.36 21.42 -12.69
N GLN A 166 -22.17 21.03 -13.19
CA GLN A 166 -21.35 21.94 -13.99
C GLN A 166 -21.99 22.31 -15.33
N ASP A 167 -22.69 21.37 -15.96
CA ASP A 167 -23.36 21.59 -17.23
C ASP A 167 -24.63 22.43 -17.06
N GLU A 168 -25.38 22.28 -15.96
CA GLU A 168 -26.47 23.19 -15.61
C GLU A 168 -25.99 24.63 -15.41
N ARG A 169 -24.89 24.84 -14.67
CA ARG A 169 -24.31 26.18 -14.48
C ARG A 169 -23.92 26.83 -15.81
N LYS A 170 -23.32 26.08 -16.73
CA LYS A 170 -22.99 26.58 -18.08
C LYS A 170 -24.24 26.91 -18.89
N GLN A 171 -25.26 26.05 -18.84
CA GLN A 171 -26.53 26.30 -19.52
C GLN A 171 -27.25 27.54 -18.99
N GLU A 172 -27.16 27.80 -17.69
CA GLU A 172 -27.77 28.95 -17.07
C GLU A 172 -27.06 30.25 -17.46
N GLU A 173 -25.73 30.25 -17.54
CA GLU A 173 -24.96 31.38 -18.07
C GLU A 173 -25.26 31.66 -19.55
N GLU A 174 -25.34 30.62 -20.38
CA GLU A 174 -25.72 30.73 -21.79
C GLU A 174 -27.14 31.32 -21.94
N LYS A 175 -28.11 30.80 -21.19
CA LYS A 175 -29.49 31.34 -21.16
C LYS A 175 -29.52 32.79 -20.71
N ARG A 176 -28.74 33.16 -19.70
CA ARG A 176 -28.62 34.54 -19.22
C ARG A 176 -28.03 35.44 -20.29
N ARG A 177 -26.99 34.99 -20.98
CA ARG A 177 -26.34 35.72 -22.07
C ARG A 177 -27.30 35.91 -23.26
N LEU A 178 -28.04 34.87 -23.63
CA LEU A 178 -29.06 34.94 -24.68
C LEU A 178 -30.18 35.92 -24.31
N ARG A 179 -30.68 35.88 -23.07
CA ARG A 179 -31.66 36.87 -22.59
C ARG A 179 -31.14 38.29 -22.66
N GLN A 180 -29.88 38.53 -22.27
CA GLN A 180 -29.27 39.85 -22.36
C GLN A 180 -29.07 40.30 -23.81
N ALA A 181 -28.66 39.41 -24.71
CA ALA A 181 -28.51 39.71 -26.12
C ALA A 181 -29.87 40.03 -26.79
N ALA A 182 -30.88 39.20 -26.55
CA ALA A 182 -32.23 39.41 -27.06
C ALA A 182 -32.84 40.73 -26.54
N PHE A 183 -32.63 41.06 -25.26
CA PHE A 183 -33.06 42.35 -24.72
C PHE A 183 -32.33 43.53 -25.37
N ARG A 184 -31.03 43.38 -25.64
CA ARG A 184 -30.22 44.41 -26.29
C ARG A 184 -30.65 44.63 -27.75
N GLU A 185 -31.00 43.57 -28.45
CA GLU A 185 -31.52 43.61 -29.82
C GLU A 185 -32.91 44.26 -29.88
N LEU A 186 -33.83 43.84 -29.01
CA LEU A 186 -35.18 44.44 -28.92
C LEU A 186 -35.11 45.94 -28.60
N LYS A 187 -34.18 46.33 -27.70
CA LYS A 187 -33.92 47.73 -27.37
C LYS A 187 -33.37 48.53 -28.55
N ALA A 188 -32.51 47.93 -29.38
CA ALA A 188 -31.99 48.57 -30.58
C ALA A 188 -33.08 48.75 -31.66
N ALA A 189 -33.95 47.76 -31.82
CA ALA A 189 -35.07 47.80 -32.76
C ALA A 189 -36.16 48.82 -32.37
N PHE A 190 -36.34 49.08 -31.07
CA PHE A 190 -37.34 50.02 -30.56
C PHE A 190 -36.78 51.45 -30.38
N SER A 191 -35.52 51.68 -30.77
CA SER A 191 -34.80 52.96 -30.60
C SER A 191 -34.62 53.72 -31.93
N THR A 192 -35.16 53.22 -33.05
CA THR A 192 -35.25 53.90 -34.35
C THR A 192 -36.66 54.36 -34.64
#